data_AF-A0A1Y3D3I0-F1
#
_entry.id   AF-A0A1Y3D3I0-F1
#
_cell.length_a   1.000
_cell.length_b   1.000
_cell.length_c   1.000
_cell.angle_alpha   90.00
_cell.angle_beta   90.00
_cell.angle_gamma   90.00
#
_symmetry.space_group_name_H-M   'P 1'
#
loop_
_entity.id
_entity.type
_entity.pdbx_description
1 polymer ?
#
loop_
_entity_poly.entity_id
_entity_poly.type
_entity_poly.pdbx_seq_one_letter_code
_entity_poly.pdbx_strand_id
1 'polypeptide(L)' 'MSKKEIAIIPKGSYVSIMGCRFTLMEDTKVEANQANLDYILKEQENFDKGIGVVGGALNNQLKESGF' A
#
# COMPACT_ATOMS: atom_id res chain seq x y z
N MET A 1 -12.08 -13.33 -26.72
CA MET A 1 -11.60 -13.39 -25.32
C MET A 1 -10.60 -12.27 -25.14
N SER A 2 -10.86 -11.30 -24.25
CA SER A 2 -9.77 -10.41 -23.81
C SER A 2 -8.78 -11.25 -23.01
N LYS A 3 -7.48 -11.13 -23.32
CA LYS A 3 -6.44 -11.70 -22.46
C LYS A 3 -6.53 -10.96 -21.13
N LYS A 4 -6.84 -11.69 -20.05
CA LYS A 4 -6.78 -11.13 -18.71
C LYS A 4 -5.31 -10.96 -18.32
N GLU A 5 -4.96 -9.77 -17.87
CA GLU A 5 -3.63 -9.50 -17.31
C GLU A 5 -3.54 -10.14 -15.92
N ILE A 6 -2.44 -10.82 -15.64
CA ILE A 6 -2.18 -11.49 -14.36
C ILE A 6 -1.03 -10.77 -13.69
N ALA A 7 -1.27 -10.25 -12.49
CA ALA A 7 -0.27 -9.67 -11.61
C ALA A 7 0.08 -10.63 -10.47
N ILE A 8 1.24 -10.42 -9.84
CA ILE A 8 1.74 -11.21 -8.72
C ILE A 8 1.84 -10.33 -7.48
N ILE A 9 1.11 -10.69 -6.44
CA ILE A 9 1.30 -10.16 -5.09
C ILE A 9 2.37 -11.00 -4.41
N PRO A 10 3.48 -10.41 -3.93
CA PRO A 10 4.56 -11.18 -3.34
C PRO A 10 4.16 -11.78 -1.98
N LYS A 11 4.78 -12.90 -1.65
CA LYS A 11 4.75 -13.49 -0.31
C LYS A 11 5.12 -12.44 0.74
N GLY A 12 4.41 -12.45 1.87
CA GLY A 12 4.62 -11.53 2.98
C GLY A 12 3.84 -10.21 2.85
N SER A 13 3.22 -9.94 1.69
CA SER A 13 2.30 -8.81 1.56
C SER A 13 1.08 -8.96 2.47
N TYR A 14 0.56 -7.82 2.90
CA TYR A 14 -0.67 -7.73 3.67
C TYR A 14 -1.87 -7.50 2.76
N VAL A 15 -2.94 -8.28 3.00
CA VAL A 15 -4.24 -8.07 2.36
C VAL A 15 -5.32 -7.94 3.43
N SER A 16 -6.35 -7.14 3.16
CA SER A 16 -7.52 -7.03 4.03
C SER A 16 -8.70 -7.71 3.36
N ILE A 17 -9.27 -8.72 4.02
CA ILE A 17 -10.44 -9.45 3.55
C ILE A 17 -11.49 -9.35 4.66
N MET A 18 -12.65 -8.78 4.34
CA MET A 18 -13.73 -8.55 5.32
C MET A 18 -13.25 -7.81 6.58
N GLY A 19 -12.33 -6.85 6.41
CA GLY A 19 -11.76 -6.05 7.51
C GLY A 19 -10.70 -6.78 8.35
N CYS A 20 -10.44 -8.06 8.09
CA CYS A 20 -9.38 -8.83 8.74
C CYS A 20 -8.08 -8.74 7.93
N ARG A 21 -6.96 -8.44 8.59
CA ARG A 21 -5.63 -8.39 7.97
C ARG A 21 -5.03 -9.79 7.91
N PHE A 22 -4.62 -10.21 6.71
CA PHE A 22 -3.93 -11.46 6.46
C PHE A 22 -2.56 -11.20 5.84
N THR A 23 -1.60 -12.07 6.14
CA THR A 23 -0.29 -12.08 5.50
C THR A 23 -0.26 -13.22 4.49
N LEU A 24 0.14 -12.94 3.25
CA LEU A 24 0.25 -13.98 2.23
C LEU A 24 1.45 -14.90 2.52
N MET A 25 1.21 -16.21 2.51
CA MET A 25 2.24 -17.23 2.80
C MET A 25 3.07 -17.60 1.57
N GLU A 26 2.60 -17.23 0.38
CA GLU A 26 3.21 -17.49 -0.92
C GLU A 26 2.81 -16.39 -1.93
N ASP A 27 3.55 -16.33 -3.04
CA ASP A 27 3.23 -15.43 -4.14
C ASP A 27 1.84 -15.77 -4.72
N THR A 28 0.97 -14.77 -4.82
CA THR A 28 -0.42 -14.97 -5.21
C THR A 28 -0.70 -14.28 -6.54
N LYS A 29 -1.22 -15.04 -7.51
CA LYS A 29 -1.64 -14.51 -8.82
C LYS A 29 -3.03 -13.92 -8.75
N VAL A 30 -3.20 -12.72 -9.26
CA VAL A 30 -4.48 -12.01 -9.32
C VAL A 30 -4.73 -11.43 -10.70
N GLU A 31 -5.99 -11.31 -11.09
CA GLU A 31 -6.38 -10.62 -12.32
C GLU A 31 -6.25 -9.11 -12.11
N ALA A 32 -5.13 -8.53 -12.52
CA ALA A 32 -4.84 -7.11 -12.34
C ALA A 32 -3.69 -6.66 -13.26
N ASN A 33 -3.50 -5.34 -13.31
CA ASN A 33 -2.34 -4.74 -13.95
C ASN A 33 -1.16 -4.67 -12.97
N GLN A 34 0.01 -5.16 -13.36
CA GLN A 34 1.17 -5.26 -12.46
C GLN A 34 1.67 -3.87 -12.01
N ALA A 35 1.70 -2.87 -12.90
CA ALA A 35 2.19 -1.53 -12.55
C ALA A 35 1.32 -0.85 -11.48
N ASN A 36 -0.01 -1.05 -11.56
CA ASN A 36 -0.93 -0.57 -10.52
C ASN A 36 -0.69 -1.29 -9.19
N LEU A 37 -0.45 -2.61 -9.22
CA LEU A 37 -0.16 -3.39 -8.03
C LEU A 37 1.15 -2.92 -7.36
N ASP A 38 2.20 -2.73 -8.15
CA ASP A 38 3.51 -2.25 -7.67
C ASP A 38 3.39 -0.87 -7.00
N TYR A 39 2.61 0.03 -7.60
CA TYR A 39 2.32 1.34 -7.01
C TYR A 39 1.62 1.21 -5.65
N ILE A 40 0.58 0.38 -5.55
CA ILE A 40 -0.15 0.16 -4.30
C ILE A 40 0.77 -0.41 -3.22
N LEU A 41 1.59 -1.42 -3.55
CA LEU A 41 2.53 -2.04 -2.60
C LEU A 41 3.56 -1.03 -2.10
N LYS A 42 4.09 -0.18 -2.99
CA LYS A 42 5.01 0.89 -2.62
C LYS A 42 4.35 1.91 -1.69
N GLU A 43 3.12 2.31 -1.95
CA GLU A 43 2.40 3.25 -1.10
C GLU A 43 2.06 2.64 0.28
N GLN A 44 1.77 1.34 0.34
CA GLN A 44 1.64 0.63 1.62
C GLN A 44 2.95 0.65 2.41
N GLU A 45 4.08 0.35 1.76
CA GLU A 45 5.40 0.41 2.39
C GLU A 45 5.74 1.82 2.87
N ASN A 46 5.44 2.84 2.06
CA ASN A 46 5.61 4.24 2.41
C ASN A 46 4.78 4.62 3.65
N PHE A 47 3.51 4.22 3.68
CA PHE A 47 2.63 4.44 4.83
C PHE A 47 3.18 3.79 6.11
N ASP A 48 3.57 2.51 6.03
CA ASP A 48 4.13 1.76 7.17
C ASP A 48 5.45 2.37 7.68
N LYS A 49 6.23 2.99 6.79
CA LYS A 49 7.46 3.72 7.13
C LYS A 49 7.23 5.17 7.56
N GLY A 50 6.00 5.66 7.53
CA GLY A 50 5.68 7.07 7.78
C GLY A 50 6.21 8.03 6.70
N ILE A 51 6.54 7.51 5.51
CA ILE A 51 6.98 8.27 4.35
C ILE A 51 5.71 8.80 3.65
N GLY A 52 5.12 9.84 4.21
CA GLY A 52 4.04 10.57 3.56
C GLY A 52 4.59 11.65 2.63
N VAL A 53 3.91 11.89 1.51
CA VAL A 53 3.97 13.21 0.87
C VAL A 53 3.26 14.16 1.85
N VAL A 54 4.01 14.85 2.70
CA VAL A 54 3.49 16.02 3.40
C VAL A 54 3.12 16.99 2.29
N GLY A 55 1.83 17.10 1.96
CA GLY A 55 1.34 18.23 1.19
C GLY A 55 1.90 19.47 1.87
N GLY A 56 2.76 20.21 1.19
CA GLY A 56 3.59 21.26 1.78
C GLY A 56 2.75 22.39 2.37
N ALA A 57 2.22 22.18 3.57
CA ALA A 57 1.41 23.14 4.33
C ALA A 57 1.11 22.68 5.78
N LEU A 58 1.96 21.92 6.46
CA LEU A 58 1.79 21.70 7.92
C LEU A 58 3.09 21.76 8.72
N ASN A 59 4.07 22.53 8.26
CA ASN A 59 5.32 22.73 9.01
C ASN A 59 5.20 23.77 10.15
N ASN A 60 3.99 24.29 10.45
CA ASN A 60 3.81 25.35 11.47
C ASN A 60 2.79 25.07 12.59
N GLN A 61 2.07 23.94 12.63
CA GLN A 61 1.01 23.76 13.66
C GLN A 61 1.40 22.90 14.88
N LEU A 62 2.62 22.34 14.95
CA LEU A 62 3.07 21.58 16.12
C LEU A 62 3.93 22.39 17.11
N LYS A 63 4.08 23.71 16.91
CA LYS A 63 4.78 24.60 17.86
C LYS A 63 3.85 25.41 18.78
N GLU A 64 2.53 25.35 18.62
CA GLU A 64 1.61 26.19 19.41
C GLU A 64 0.71 25.45 20.41
N SER A 65 0.77 24.12 20.50
CA SER A 65 0.16 23.43 21.65
C SER A 65 1.23 23.20 22.73
N GLY A 66 1.64 24.30 23.36
CA GLY A 66 2.25 24.24 24.68
C GLY A 66 1.21 23.71 25.68
N PHE A 67 1.54 22.59 26.32
CA PHE A 67 1.10 22.24 27.66
C PHE A 67 2.34 22.12 28.53
#